data_AF-A0A1X1YYA7-F1
#
_entry.id   AF-A0A1X1YYA7-F1
#
_cell.length_a   1.000
_cell.length_b   1.000
_cell.length_c   1.000
_cell.angle_alpha   90.00
_cell.angle_beta   90.00
_cell.angle_gamma   90.00
#
_symmetry.space_group_name_H-M   'P 1'
#
loop_
_entity.id
_entity.type
_entity.pdbx_description
1 polymer ?
#
loop_
_entity_poly.entity_id
_entity_poly.type
_entity_poly.pdbx_seq_one_letter_code
_entity_poly.pdbx_strand_id
1 'polypeptide(L)'
;MTDQYTYPAHVATRPSAPGSYTPPLPPLPQAYPPPQPRKGKGGLITAAIVGAAAIALTAGGIGGLVGNHMAGGSAAQSSAPAAAPAPTAEQVHAATVDLCTRFAAGYHAMPSTQNTAADVIPSLTYITQALNDDQVADGTIRNALTESLKLARDQASKLTNEPARGAIQPSTTWTSAAANEADQRVWDLCRAYGS
;
A
#
# COMPACT_ATOMS: atom_id res chain seq x y z
N MET A 1 21.35 -42.65 -31.79
CA MET A 1 22.33 -41.85 -32.55
C MET A 1 22.17 -40.43 -32.08
N THR A 2 23.10 -39.98 -31.24
CA THR A 2 23.10 -38.69 -30.53
C THR A 2 24.22 -37.85 -31.12
N ASP A 3 23.87 -36.73 -31.77
CA ASP A 3 24.85 -35.76 -32.24
C ASP A 3 25.09 -34.69 -31.17
N GLN A 4 26.33 -34.64 -30.68
CA GLN A 4 26.85 -33.70 -29.73
C GLN A 4 27.88 -32.83 -30.48
N TYR A 5 27.55 -31.58 -30.79
CA TYR A 5 28.50 -30.63 -31.38
C TYR A 5 29.06 -29.69 -30.30
N THR A 6 30.31 -29.96 -29.94
CA THR A 6 31.19 -29.13 -29.12
C THR A 6 31.93 -28.13 -30.02
N TYR A 7 31.90 -26.84 -29.70
CA TYR A 7 32.74 -25.82 -30.33
C TYR A 7 34.02 -25.58 -29.52
N PRO A 8 35.22 -25.54 -30.15
CA PRO A 8 36.46 -25.16 -29.48
C PRO A 8 36.64 -23.64 -29.39
N ALA A 9 37.28 -23.21 -28.31
CA ALA A 9 37.67 -21.82 -28.05
C ALA A 9 38.93 -21.45 -28.83
N HIS A 10 38.89 -20.32 -29.57
CA HIS A 10 40.07 -19.71 -30.15
C HIS A 10 40.49 -18.49 -29.32
N VAL A 11 41.58 -18.64 -28.56
CA VAL A 11 42.31 -17.53 -27.95
C VAL A 11 43.31 -17.03 -28.98
N ALA A 12 43.11 -15.81 -29.50
CA ALA A 12 44.06 -15.16 -30.39
C ALA A 12 44.83 -14.07 -29.63
N THR A 13 46.07 -14.37 -29.26
CA THR A 13 47.08 -13.39 -28.82
C THR A 13 47.65 -12.68 -30.06
N ARG A 14 47.46 -11.36 -30.17
CA ARG A 14 48.14 -10.52 -31.19
C ARG A 14 49.37 -9.82 -30.59
N PRO A 15 50.47 -9.68 -31.37
CA PRO A 15 51.65 -8.93 -30.96
C PRO A 15 51.44 -7.42 -31.06
N SER A 16 52.05 -6.66 -30.14
CA SER A 16 51.98 -5.20 -30.03
C SER A 16 52.89 -4.51 -31.06
N ALA A 17 52.33 -3.60 -31.86
CA ALA A 17 53.08 -2.69 -32.73
C ALA A 17 53.30 -1.32 -32.03
N PRO A 18 54.47 -0.69 -32.17
CA PRO A 18 54.75 0.62 -31.57
C PRO A 18 54.24 1.74 -32.48
N GLY A 19 53.31 2.55 -31.98
CA GLY A 19 52.75 3.70 -32.71
C GLY A 19 51.29 3.97 -32.38
N SER A 20 50.96 4.10 -31.09
CA SER A 20 49.60 4.35 -30.64
C SER A 20 49.26 5.84 -30.78
N TYR A 21 48.58 6.21 -31.86
CA TYR A 21 47.73 7.40 -31.85
C TYR A 21 46.47 7.03 -31.05
N THR A 22 46.37 7.54 -29.81
CA THR A 22 45.14 7.46 -29.02
C THR A 22 44.17 8.54 -29.50
N PRO A 23 42.97 8.20 -30.02
CA PRO A 23 41.91 9.20 -30.18
C PRO A 23 41.46 9.70 -28.80
N PRO A 24 41.10 10.99 -28.65
CA PRO A 24 40.63 11.51 -27.38
C PRO A 24 39.34 10.78 -26.95
N LEU A 25 39.31 10.36 -25.69
CA LEU A 25 38.14 9.77 -25.05
C LEU A 25 36.94 10.74 -25.15
N PRO A 26 35.72 10.24 -25.43
CA PRO A 26 34.52 11.06 -25.29
C PRO A 26 34.35 11.48 -23.81
N PRO A 27 33.89 12.72 -23.54
CA PRO A 27 33.69 13.17 -22.18
C PRO A 27 32.66 12.30 -21.47
N LEU A 28 33.03 11.80 -20.29
CA LEU A 28 32.13 11.10 -19.37
C LEU A 28 30.95 12.03 -19.00
N PRO A 29 29.72 11.50 -18.87
CA PRO A 29 28.61 12.27 -18.33
C PRO A 29 28.98 12.81 -16.95
N GLN A 30 28.83 14.13 -16.79
CA GLN A 30 29.09 14.85 -15.55
C GLN A 30 28.35 14.22 -14.37
N ALA A 31 29.08 14.06 -13.27
CA ALA A 31 28.56 13.65 -11.98
C ALA A 31 27.35 14.49 -11.59
N TYR A 32 26.36 13.82 -11.00
CA TYR A 32 25.20 14.45 -10.36
C TYR A 32 25.65 15.65 -9.49
N PRO A 33 25.02 16.83 -9.61
CA PRO A 33 25.29 17.90 -8.67
C PRO A 33 24.85 17.47 -7.27
N PRO A 34 25.61 17.80 -6.22
CA PRO A 34 25.19 17.52 -4.86
C PRO A 34 23.84 18.22 -4.56
N PRO A 35 22.98 17.63 -3.72
CA PRO A 35 21.71 18.24 -3.37
C PRO A 35 21.94 19.64 -2.80
N GLN A 36 21.37 20.63 -3.46
CA GLN A 36 21.40 22.02 -3.00
C GLN A 36 20.67 22.11 -1.64
N PRO A 37 21.28 22.70 -0.59
CA PRO A 37 20.57 22.95 0.66
C PRO A 37 19.46 23.96 0.41
N ARG A 38 18.20 23.51 0.54
CA ARG A 38 17.03 24.38 0.42
C ARG A 38 17.03 25.36 1.59
N LYS A 39 17.39 26.60 1.30
CA LYS A 39 17.36 27.75 2.20
C LYS A 39 15.91 27.98 2.65
N GLY A 40 15.61 27.61 3.90
CA GLY A 40 14.36 27.94 4.54
C GLY A 40 14.17 29.45 4.59
N LYS A 41 13.10 29.95 3.97
CA LYS A 41 12.54 31.26 4.25
C LYS A 41 11.17 31.03 4.85
N GLY A 42 11.10 31.17 6.17
CA GLY A 42 9.86 31.38 6.88
C GLY A 42 9.13 32.58 6.29
N GLY A 43 7.85 32.38 6.00
CA GLY A 43 6.88 33.42 5.70
C GLY A 43 5.62 33.05 6.43
N LEU A 44 5.39 33.73 7.56
CA LEU A 44 4.16 33.69 8.32
C LEU A 44 3.00 34.10 7.40
N ILE A 45 2.03 33.20 7.18
CA ILE A 45 0.68 33.61 6.80
C ILE A 45 -0.27 33.08 7.87
N THR A 46 -0.52 33.97 8.82
CA THR A 46 -1.64 33.96 9.74
C THR A 46 -2.93 34.05 8.91
N ALA A 47 -3.73 32.99 8.90
CA ALA A 47 -5.13 33.08 8.51
C ALA A 47 -5.95 32.41 9.61
N ALA A 48 -6.64 33.26 10.37
CA ALA A 48 -7.50 32.88 11.46
C ALA A 48 -8.69 32.07 10.92
N ILE A 49 -8.82 30.82 11.37
CA ILE A 49 -10.11 30.12 11.35
C ILE A 49 -10.64 30.18 12.78
N VAL A 50 -11.41 31.22 13.03
CA VAL A 50 -12.40 31.24 14.10
C VAL A 50 -13.49 30.25 13.69
N GLY A 51 -13.44 29.06 14.27
CA GLY A 51 -14.44 28.02 14.10
C GLY A 51 -14.50 27.21 15.38
N ALA A 52 -15.29 27.68 16.33
CA ALA A 52 -15.53 27.00 17.59
C ALA A 52 -16.23 25.66 17.34
N ALA A 53 -15.51 24.56 17.52
CA ALA A 53 -16.09 23.28 17.91
C ALA A 53 -15.16 22.66 18.94
N ALA A 54 -15.52 22.80 20.20
CA ALA A 54 -14.89 22.09 21.29
C ALA A 54 -15.18 20.59 21.11
N ILE A 55 -14.29 19.86 20.45
CA ILE A 55 -14.26 18.41 20.60
C ILE A 55 -13.52 18.15 21.90
N ALA A 56 -14.30 18.08 22.97
CA ALA A 56 -13.86 17.47 24.20
C ALA A 56 -13.39 16.05 23.85
N LEU A 57 -12.08 15.85 23.83
CA LEU A 57 -11.46 14.54 23.96
C LEU A 57 -11.77 14.03 25.37
N THR A 58 -13.02 13.58 25.58
CA THR A 58 -13.33 12.75 26.73
C THR A 58 -12.68 11.40 26.48
N ALA A 59 -11.52 11.24 27.11
CA ALA A 59 -10.94 9.96 27.46
C ALA A 59 -12.04 8.96 27.87
N GLY A 60 -12.06 7.81 27.20
CA GLY A 60 -13.05 6.76 27.42
C GLY A 60 -12.56 5.44 26.85
N GLY A 61 -11.41 4.97 27.33
CA GLY A 61 -10.84 3.68 26.95
C GLY A 61 -10.00 3.09 28.09
N ILE A 62 -10.49 3.16 29.33
CA ILE A 62 -9.98 2.32 30.43
C ILE A 62 -10.84 1.06 30.47
N GLY A 63 -10.22 -0.07 30.11
CA GLY A 63 -10.09 -1.26 30.95
C GLY A 63 -11.33 -2.02 31.47
N GLY A 64 -11.30 -3.34 31.26
CA GLY A 64 -11.93 -4.35 32.12
C GLY A 64 -11.94 -5.70 31.40
N LEU A 65 -11.34 -6.80 31.85
CA LEU A 65 -10.91 -7.26 33.19
C LEU A 65 -9.58 -8.06 33.03
N VAL A 66 -8.50 -7.77 33.76
CA VAL A 66 -8.15 -8.18 35.13
C VAL A 66 -8.29 -9.69 35.39
N GLY A 67 -7.14 -10.36 35.44
CA GLY A 67 -6.65 -10.97 36.68
C GLY A 67 -7.61 -11.81 37.51
N ASN A 68 -7.29 -13.10 37.57
CA ASN A 68 -7.71 -14.05 38.59
C ASN A 68 -7.44 -13.49 40.02
N HIS A 69 -8.44 -12.89 40.66
CA HIS A 69 -8.38 -12.54 42.08
C HIS A 69 -8.95 -13.70 42.92
N MET A 70 -8.06 -14.48 43.51
CA MET A 70 -8.36 -15.17 44.77
C MET A 70 -8.50 -14.10 45.87
N ALA A 71 -9.50 -14.33 46.74
CA ALA A 71 -9.81 -13.64 48.00
C ALA A 71 -10.65 -12.35 47.92
N GLY A 72 -11.97 -12.55 48.05
CA GLY A 72 -12.78 -11.94 49.12
C GLY A 72 -13.09 -10.44 49.02
N GLY A 73 -14.29 -10.11 48.53
CA GLY A 73 -14.91 -8.81 48.78
C GLY A 73 -15.87 -8.37 47.67
N SER A 74 -17.16 -8.50 47.93
CA SER A 74 -18.31 -7.85 47.27
C SER A 74 -18.25 -7.67 45.74
N ALA A 75 -18.91 -8.57 45.02
CA ALA A 75 -19.20 -8.43 43.59
C ALA A 75 -20.13 -7.22 43.36
N ALA A 76 -19.56 -6.06 43.02
CA ALA A 76 -20.29 -5.02 42.33
C ALA A 76 -20.59 -5.52 40.91
N GLN A 77 -21.87 -5.70 40.58
CA GLN A 77 -22.34 -6.00 39.23
C GLN A 77 -21.98 -4.82 38.33
N SER A 78 -20.89 -4.95 37.55
CA SER A 78 -20.56 -4.01 36.49
C SER A 78 -21.53 -4.24 35.34
N SER A 79 -22.51 -3.35 35.17
CA SER A 79 -23.40 -3.34 34.01
C SER A 79 -22.57 -3.18 32.73
N ALA A 80 -22.92 -3.94 31.68
CA ALA A 80 -22.24 -3.88 30.40
C ALA A 80 -22.24 -2.44 29.85
N PRO A 81 -21.14 -1.98 29.22
CA PRO A 81 -21.09 -0.66 28.60
C PRO A 81 -22.24 -0.50 27.60
N ALA A 82 -22.90 0.66 27.62
CA ALA A 82 -23.90 1.00 26.61
C ALA A 82 -23.26 0.95 25.21
N ALA A 83 -23.98 0.34 24.25
CA ALA A 83 -23.51 0.28 22.87
C ALA A 83 -23.33 1.69 22.30
N ALA A 84 -22.25 1.88 21.53
CA ALA A 84 -22.02 3.16 20.84
C ALA A 84 -23.17 3.46 19.86
N PRO A 85 -23.55 4.74 19.70
CA PRO A 85 -24.57 5.12 18.74
C PRO A 85 -24.17 4.75 17.31
N ALA A 86 -25.16 4.42 16.49
CA ALA A 86 -24.95 4.15 15.06
C ALA A 86 -24.39 5.40 14.35
N PRO A 87 -23.55 5.23 13.32
CA PRO A 87 -23.00 6.34 12.54
C PRO A 87 -24.12 7.10 11.80
N THR A 88 -23.95 8.41 11.68
CA THR A 88 -24.87 9.27 10.93
C THR A 88 -24.64 9.12 9.42
N ALA A 89 -25.65 9.46 8.61
CA ALA A 89 -25.52 9.42 7.15
C ALA A 89 -24.37 10.32 6.63
N GLU A 90 -24.14 11.47 7.27
CA GLU A 90 -23.05 12.38 6.93
C GLU A 90 -21.68 11.79 7.28
N GLN A 91 -21.56 11.07 8.40
CA GLN A 91 -20.34 10.34 8.75
C GLN A 91 -20.04 9.21 7.76
N VAL A 92 -21.06 8.43 7.37
CA VAL A 92 -20.93 7.39 6.35
C VAL A 92 -20.49 8.01 5.02
N HIS A 93 -21.11 9.12 4.62
CA HIS A 93 -20.76 9.82 3.38
C HIS A 93 -19.32 10.31 3.39
N ALA A 94 -18.90 11.02 4.44
CA ALA A 94 -17.53 11.53 4.55
C ALA A 94 -16.48 10.39 4.53
N ALA A 95 -16.72 9.32 5.29
CA ALA A 95 -15.82 8.15 5.30
C ALA A 95 -15.79 7.45 3.94
N THR A 96 -16.92 7.37 3.22
CA THR A 96 -16.96 6.76 1.89
C THR A 96 -16.18 7.59 0.87
N VAL A 97 -16.31 8.92 0.93
CA VAL A 97 -15.54 9.82 0.05
C VAL A 97 -14.05 9.72 0.33
N ASP A 98 -13.61 9.70 1.59
CA ASP A 98 -12.20 9.51 1.93
C ASP A 98 -11.68 8.16 1.42
N LEU A 99 -12.42 7.08 1.69
CA LEU A 99 -12.06 5.73 1.24
C LEU A 99 -11.89 5.64 -0.28
N CYS A 100 -12.86 6.13 -1.04
CA CYS A 100 -12.79 6.13 -2.51
C CYS A 100 -11.65 7.03 -3.04
N THR A 101 -11.39 8.15 -2.38
CA THR A 101 -10.30 9.07 -2.75
C THR A 101 -8.93 8.42 -2.53
N ARG A 102 -8.74 7.75 -1.39
CA ARG A 102 -7.49 7.03 -1.08
C ARG A 102 -7.33 5.79 -1.96
N PHE A 103 -8.41 5.09 -2.29
CA PHE A 103 -8.38 4.03 -3.30
C PHE A 103 -7.83 4.56 -4.63
N ALA A 104 -8.42 5.63 -5.17
CA ALA A 104 -7.99 6.22 -6.43
C ALA A 104 -6.51 6.64 -6.39
N ALA A 105 -6.07 7.30 -5.32
CA ALA A 105 -4.68 7.71 -5.15
C ALA A 105 -3.72 6.51 -5.07
N GLY A 106 -4.04 5.50 -4.28
CA GLY A 106 -3.23 4.29 -4.15
C GLY A 106 -3.15 3.50 -5.47
N TYR A 107 -4.28 3.39 -6.17
CA TYR A 107 -4.35 2.70 -7.45
C TYR A 107 -3.49 3.39 -8.52
N HIS A 108 -3.60 4.71 -8.64
CA HIS A 108 -2.79 5.48 -9.59
C HIS A 108 -1.31 5.59 -9.21
N ALA A 109 -0.95 5.33 -7.96
CA ALA A 109 0.45 5.23 -7.54
C ALA A 109 1.14 3.92 -8.00
N MET A 110 0.37 2.89 -8.36
CA MET A 110 0.94 1.66 -8.90
C MET A 110 1.51 1.90 -10.30
N PRO A 111 2.69 1.34 -10.63
CA PRO A 111 3.21 1.40 -11.99
C PRO A 111 2.27 0.66 -12.95
N SER A 112 2.25 1.12 -14.21
CA SER A 112 1.45 0.52 -15.28
C SER A 112 1.80 -0.95 -15.54
N THR A 113 3.03 -1.34 -15.22
CA THR A 113 3.50 -2.72 -15.31
C THR A 113 4.07 -3.12 -13.96
N GLN A 114 3.50 -4.18 -13.38
CA GLN A 114 3.88 -4.71 -12.08
C GLN A 114 4.64 -6.02 -12.31
N ASN A 115 5.94 -6.00 -12.10
CA ASN A 115 6.83 -7.14 -12.34
C ASN A 115 7.32 -7.78 -11.04
N THR A 116 7.21 -7.06 -9.93
CA THR A 116 7.70 -7.47 -8.62
C THR A 116 6.65 -7.18 -7.55
N ALA A 117 6.72 -7.90 -6.42
CA ALA A 117 5.83 -7.61 -5.29
C ALA A 117 6.00 -6.17 -4.76
N ALA A 118 7.20 -5.59 -4.89
CA ALA A 118 7.48 -4.20 -4.49
C ALA A 118 6.71 -3.17 -5.33
N ASP A 119 6.25 -3.53 -6.53
CA ASP A 119 5.43 -2.67 -7.37
C ASP A 119 3.98 -2.55 -6.86
N VAL A 120 3.53 -3.51 -6.06
CA VAL A 120 2.13 -3.65 -5.63
C VAL A 120 1.96 -3.34 -4.14
N ILE A 121 2.87 -3.85 -3.30
CA ILE A 121 2.75 -3.81 -1.83
C ILE A 121 2.56 -2.39 -1.27
N PRO A 122 3.29 -1.33 -1.74
CA PRO A 122 3.11 0.01 -1.20
C PRO A 122 1.67 0.54 -1.37
N SER A 123 1.13 0.44 -2.58
CA SER A 123 -0.25 0.86 -2.87
C SER A 123 -1.27 0.00 -2.14
N LEU A 124 -1.09 -1.32 -2.13
CA LEU A 124 -1.93 -2.25 -1.37
C LEU A 124 -1.98 -1.90 0.12
N THR A 125 -0.84 -1.57 0.72
CA THR A 125 -0.73 -1.19 2.14
C THR A 125 -1.48 0.11 2.41
N TYR A 126 -1.28 1.12 1.55
CA TYR A 126 -1.96 2.40 1.63
C TYR A 126 -3.49 2.27 1.55
N ILE A 127 -4.00 1.49 0.60
CA ILE A 127 -5.45 1.28 0.45
C ILE A 127 -6.01 0.42 1.59
N THR A 128 -5.26 -0.57 2.07
CA THR A 128 -5.67 -1.37 3.24
C THR A 128 -5.77 -0.50 4.50
N GLN A 129 -4.86 0.47 4.67
CA GLN A 129 -4.95 1.43 5.76
C GLN A 129 -6.22 2.28 5.65
N ALA A 130 -6.53 2.83 4.48
CA ALA A 130 -7.78 3.56 4.25
C ALA A 130 -9.02 2.73 4.63
N LEU A 131 -9.07 1.47 4.20
CA LEU A 131 -10.17 0.57 4.55
C LEU A 131 -10.31 0.34 6.08
N ASN A 132 -9.20 0.35 6.81
CA ASN A 132 -9.19 0.19 8.26
C ASN A 132 -9.56 1.49 8.99
N ASP A 133 -9.17 2.64 8.47
CA ASP A 133 -9.49 3.96 9.02
C ASP A 133 -10.99 4.27 8.84
N ASP A 134 -11.56 3.96 7.68
CA ASP A 134 -12.92 4.37 7.28
C ASP A 134 -14.00 3.32 7.60
N GLN A 135 -14.00 2.77 8.82
CA GLN A 135 -14.84 1.62 9.23
C GLN A 135 -16.35 1.79 8.99
N VAL A 136 -16.82 3.03 8.98
CA VAL A 136 -18.23 3.41 8.81
C VAL A 136 -18.59 3.77 7.37
N ALA A 137 -17.65 3.69 6.42
CA ALA A 137 -17.94 3.89 5.00
C ALA A 137 -18.97 2.88 4.48
N ASP A 138 -19.53 3.17 3.30
CA ASP A 138 -20.53 2.33 2.63
C ASP A 138 -20.06 0.87 2.56
N GLY A 139 -20.90 -0.03 3.08
CA GLY A 139 -20.58 -1.45 3.20
C GLY A 139 -20.36 -2.14 1.85
N THR A 140 -21.06 -1.71 0.79
CA THR A 140 -20.91 -2.29 -0.55
C THR A 140 -19.56 -1.95 -1.15
N ILE A 141 -19.14 -0.68 -1.03
CA ILE A 141 -17.82 -0.22 -1.46
C ILE A 141 -16.71 -0.90 -0.65
N ARG A 142 -16.84 -0.97 0.69
CA ARG A 142 -15.87 -1.65 1.57
C ARG A 142 -15.71 -3.13 1.19
N ASN A 143 -16.80 -3.82 0.87
CA ASN A 143 -16.76 -5.22 0.46
C ASN A 143 -16.05 -5.40 -0.88
N ALA A 144 -16.38 -4.57 -1.89
CA ALA A 144 -15.69 -4.60 -3.18
C ALA A 144 -14.19 -4.33 -3.04
N LEU A 145 -13.80 -3.35 -2.21
CA LEU A 145 -12.40 -3.09 -1.90
C LEU A 145 -11.72 -4.27 -1.20
N THR A 146 -12.41 -4.95 -0.29
CA THR A 146 -11.87 -6.14 0.37
C THR A 146 -11.56 -7.25 -0.63
N GLU A 147 -12.43 -7.46 -1.63
CA GLU A 147 -12.22 -8.42 -2.72
C GLU A 147 -11.06 -8.02 -3.63
N SER A 148 -11.01 -6.76 -4.08
CA SER A 148 -9.89 -6.22 -4.87
C SER A 148 -8.56 -6.36 -4.14
N LEU A 149 -8.48 -5.94 -2.87
CA LEU A 149 -7.25 -6.02 -2.06
C LEU A 149 -6.82 -7.47 -1.79
N LYS A 150 -7.76 -8.42 -1.75
CA LYS A 150 -7.42 -9.85 -1.67
C LYS A 150 -6.70 -10.28 -2.96
N LEU A 151 -7.21 -9.92 -4.13
CA LEU A 151 -6.58 -10.26 -5.41
C LEU A 151 -5.23 -9.55 -5.60
N ALA A 152 -5.08 -8.32 -5.11
CA ALA A 152 -3.79 -7.63 -5.09
C ALA A 152 -2.77 -8.31 -4.14
N ARG A 153 -3.21 -8.84 -2.98
CA ARG A 153 -2.34 -9.68 -2.12
C ARG A 153 -1.94 -10.97 -2.83
N ASP A 154 -2.89 -11.63 -3.49
CA ASP A 154 -2.61 -12.84 -4.26
C ASP A 154 -1.60 -12.57 -5.37
N GLN A 155 -1.73 -11.44 -6.09
CA GLN A 155 -0.75 -10.98 -7.05
C GLN A 155 0.64 -10.79 -6.43
N ALA A 156 0.72 -10.02 -5.34
CA ALA A 156 1.98 -9.76 -4.67
C ALA A 156 2.65 -11.06 -4.22
N SER A 157 1.88 -12.01 -3.68
CA SER A 157 2.38 -13.33 -3.29
C SER A 157 2.90 -14.14 -4.48
N LYS A 158 2.22 -14.11 -5.62
CA LYS A 158 2.66 -14.77 -6.86
C LYS A 158 3.99 -14.18 -7.36
N LEU A 159 4.15 -12.86 -7.24
CA LEU A 159 5.34 -12.13 -7.71
C LEU A 159 6.58 -12.34 -6.82
N THR A 160 6.46 -12.89 -5.60
CA THR A 160 7.64 -13.20 -4.77
C THR A 160 8.41 -14.43 -5.24
N ASN A 161 7.77 -15.34 -5.98
CA ASN A 161 8.31 -16.65 -6.32
C ASN A 161 8.75 -17.50 -5.10
N GLU A 162 8.20 -17.22 -3.93
CA GLU A 162 8.47 -18.01 -2.72
C GLU A 162 7.89 -19.43 -2.91
N PRO A 163 8.64 -20.50 -2.60
CA PRO A 163 8.09 -21.84 -2.65
C PRO A 163 7.05 -22.07 -1.54
N ALA A 164 5.98 -22.80 -1.87
CA ALA A 164 5.00 -23.22 -0.86
C ALA A 164 5.66 -24.12 0.19
N ARG A 165 5.60 -23.72 1.47
CA ARG A 165 6.17 -24.47 2.61
C ARG A 165 5.49 -24.10 3.92
N GLY A 166 4.97 -25.11 4.62
CA GLY A 166 4.26 -24.89 5.88
C GLY A 166 3.06 -23.95 5.68
N ALA A 167 2.98 -22.88 6.47
CA ALA A 167 1.93 -21.86 6.35
C ALA A 167 2.14 -20.85 5.20
N ILE A 168 3.30 -20.87 4.53
CA ILE A 168 3.58 -20.01 3.38
C ILE A 168 2.96 -20.67 2.14
N GLN A 169 1.87 -20.07 1.63
CA GLN A 169 1.10 -20.59 0.51
C GLN A 169 0.83 -19.46 -0.50
N PRO A 170 1.80 -19.12 -1.39
CA PRO A 170 1.60 -18.11 -2.41
C PRO A 170 0.51 -18.52 -3.41
N SER A 171 -0.19 -17.52 -3.95
CA SER A 171 -1.29 -17.78 -4.87
C SER A 171 -0.78 -18.42 -6.16
N THR A 172 -1.38 -19.55 -6.52
CA THR A 172 -1.13 -20.25 -7.78
C THR A 172 -2.22 -19.99 -8.82
N THR A 173 -3.37 -19.47 -8.40
CA THR A 173 -4.58 -19.30 -9.22
C THR A 173 -4.84 -17.84 -9.60
N TRP A 174 -3.99 -16.91 -9.19
CA TRP A 174 -4.16 -15.50 -9.53
C TRP A 174 -4.14 -15.27 -11.05
N THR A 175 -5.08 -14.45 -11.52
CA THR A 175 -5.18 -13.95 -12.89
C THR A 175 -5.40 -12.44 -12.91
N SER A 176 -4.83 -11.77 -13.91
CA SER A 176 -5.04 -10.34 -14.11
C SER A 176 -6.49 -10.00 -14.49
N ALA A 177 -7.18 -10.90 -15.19
CA ALA A 177 -8.57 -10.69 -15.56
C ALA A 177 -9.49 -10.55 -14.34
N ALA A 178 -9.38 -11.47 -13.37
CA ALA A 178 -10.16 -11.39 -12.14
C ALA A 178 -9.81 -10.16 -11.29
N ALA A 179 -8.53 -9.79 -11.22
CA ALA A 179 -8.09 -8.60 -10.50
C ALA A 179 -8.67 -7.31 -11.14
N ASN A 180 -8.55 -7.18 -12.46
CA ASN A 180 -9.09 -6.04 -13.20
C ASN A 180 -10.60 -5.91 -13.07
N GLU A 181 -11.33 -7.04 -13.06
CA GLU A 181 -12.79 -7.04 -12.85
C GLU A 181 -13.15 -6.53 -11.44
N ALA A 182 -12.44 -6.99 -10.41
CA ALA A 182 -12.65 -6.53 -9.04
C ALA A 182 -12.32 -5.04 -8.88
N ASP A 183 -11.21 -4.59 -9.46
CA ASP A 183 -10.81 -3.17 -9.42
C ASP A 183 -11.81 -2.29 -10.17
N GLN A 184 -12.29 -2.75 -11.33
CA GLN A 184 -13.32 -2.05 -12.10
C GLN A 184 -14.61 -1.91 -11.29
N ARG A 185 -15.03 -2.95 -10.58
CA ARG A 185 -16.19 -2.90 -9.70
C ARG A 185 -16.05 -1.83 -8.61
N VAL A 186 -14.87 -1.70 -7.99
CA VAL A 186 -14.62 -0.64 -7.01
C VAL A 186 -14.76 0.73 -7.68
N TRP A 187 -14.15 0.92 -8.85
CA TRP A 187 -14.25 2.18 -9.58
C TRP A 187 -15.70 2.54 -9.95
N ASP A 188 -16.48 1.58 -10.40
CA ASP A 188 -17.87 1.82 -10.79
C ASP A 188 -18.73 2.20 -9.59
N LEU A 189 -18.55 1.53 -8.44
CA LEU A 189 -19.23 1.88 -7.20
C LEU A 189 -18.82 3.27 -6.70
N CYS A 190 -17.51 3.58 -6.68
CA CYS A 190 -17.02 4.90 -6.25
C CYS A 190 -17.47 6.02 -7.19
N ARG A 191 -17.54 5.79 -8.51
CA ARG A 191 -18.01 6.79 -9.49
C ARG A 191 -19.52 7.03 -9.40
N ALA A 192 -20.30 6.00 -9.10
CA ALA A 192 -21.75 6.10 -8.92
C ALA A 192 -22.17 6.61 -7.53
N TYR A 193 -21.23 6.78 -6.60
CA TYR A 193 -21.56 7.16 -5.23
C TYR A 193 -21.97 8.64 -5.16
N GLY A 194 -23.23 8.89 -4.80
CA GLY A 194 -23.79 10.25 -4.67
C GLY A 194 -24.21 10.92 -5.98
N SER A 195 -24.14 10.20 -7.11
CA SER A 195 -24.66 10.62 -8.42
C SER A 195 -26.15 10.35 -8.59
#